data_AF-A0A8H4RID0-F1
#
_entry.id   AF-A0A8H4RID0-F1
#
_cell.length_a   1.000
_cell.length_b   1.000
_cell.length_c   1.000
_cell.angle_alpha   90.00
_cell.angle_beta   90.00
_cell.angle_gamma   90.00
#
_symmetry.space_group_name_H-M   'P 1'
#
loop_
_entity.id
_entity.type
_entity.pdbx_description
1 polymer ?
#
loop_
_entity_poly.entity_id
_entity_poly.type
_entity_poly.pdbx_seq_one_letter_code
_entity_poly.pdbx_strand_id
1 'polypeptide(L)'
;MLSPPDRKYAPWRFVYLVLIWAFELAVLPVTVIILALLVVFYSPPTTTTYIDSAGHIQTLTPGVPLWVTLNLVVLAIDLILTCMEIVLLNMRDLSPQIYLWFSIVKTVTILGPIGLNAYTFSTIWSLNKYNNIFNGVVVGFNAFLFVIFAISLVHAIVMVRRYRRQAEDYLERHVSDHFTMHQPLNSTQYR
;
A
#
# COMPACT_ATOMS: atom_id res chain seq x y z
N MET A 1 -15.48 -21.39 -24.67
CA MET A 1 -14.79 -20.41 -23.79
C MET A 1 -13.30 -20.51 -24.06
N LEU A 2 -12.78 -19.72 -25.01
CA LEU A 2 -11.34 -19.68 -25.28
C LEU A 2 -10.65 -18.97 -24.12
N SER A 3 -9.88 -19.72 -23.32
CA SER A 3 -8.93 -19.10 -22.40
C SER A 3 -7.88 -18.37 -23.24
N PRO A 4 -7.62 -17.08 -23.01
CA PRO A 4 -6.62 -16.35 -23.78
C PRO A 4 -5.25 -17.06 -23.69
N PRO A 5 -4.55 -17.21 -24.83
CA PRO A 5 -3.33 -18.01 -24.90
C PRO A 5 -2.26 -17.40 -24.00
N ASP A 6 -1.77 -18.22 -23.07
CA ASP A 6 -0.65 -17.97 -22.18
C ASP A 6 -0.61 -16.57 -21.54
N ARG A 7 -1.42 -16.42 -20.47
CA ARG A 7 -1.16 -15.51 -19.32
C ARG A 7 0.20 -15.76 -18.64
N LYS A 8 1.22 -16.23 -19.36
CA LYS A 8 2.51 -16.58 -18.79
C LYS A 8 3.30 -15.30 -18.56
N TYR A 9 3.21 -14.83 -17.32
CA TYR A 9 4.35 -14.40 -16.53
C TYR A 9 5.38 -13.59 -17.33
N ALA A 10 5.07 -12.34 -17.64
CA ALA A 10 6.13 -11.39 -17.94
C ALA A 10 6.99 -11.24 -16.66
N PRO A 11 8.22 -11.78 -16.60
CA PRO A 11 9.00 -11.84 -15.37
C PRO A 11 9.33 -10.44 -14.84
N TRP A 12 9.46 -9.46 -15.75
CA TRP A 12 9.65 -8.06 -15.38
C TRP A 12 8.48 -7.46 -14.61
N ARG A 13 7.24 -8.00 -14.74
CA ARG A 13 6.10 -7.53 -13.95
C ARG A 13 6.21 -7.96 -12.49
N PHE A 14 6.85 -9.10 -12.21
CA PHE A 14 7.04 -9.61 -10.85
C PHE A 14 8.16 -8.88 -10.10
N VAL A 15 9.26 -8.53 -10.77
CA VAL A 15 10.42 -7.92 -10.12
C VAL A 15 10.06 -6.58 -9.44
N TYR A 16 9.34 -5.69 -10.14
CA TYR A 16 8.95 -4.40 -9.56
C TYR A 16 7.93 -4.54 -8.42
N LEU A 17 6.96 -5.45 -8.57
CA LEU A 17 5.99 -5.75 -7.52
C LEU A 17 6.67 -6.26 -6.24
N VAL A 18 7.59 -7.22 -6.39
CA VAL A 18 8.36 -7.78 -5.26
C VAL A 18 9.23 -6.73 -4.59
N LEU A 19 9.86 -5.82 -5.36
CA LEU A 19 10.62 -4.72 -4.79
C LEU A 19 9.73 -3.76 -3.98
N ILE A 20 8.57 -3.37 -4.53
CA ILE A 20 7.62 -2.50 -3.83
C ILE A 20 7.19 -3.15 -2.51
N TRP A 21 6.75 -4.42 -2.55
CA TRP A 21 6.36 -5.14 -1.34
C TRP A 21 7.51 -5.33 -0.35
N ALA A 22 8.75 -5.52 -0.82
CA ALA A 22 9.89 -5.61 0.07
C ALA A 22 10.09 -4.32 0.87
N PHE A 23 9.92 -3.14 0.23
CA PHE A 23 9.96 -1.86 0.93
C PHE A 23 8.76 -1.67 1.87
N GLU A 24 7.55 -2.05 1.44
CA GLU A 24 6.35 -2.01 2.29
C GLU A 24 6.54 -2.89 3.54
N LEU A 25 6.99 -4.13 3.38
CA LEU A 25 7.23 -5.09 4.47
C LEU A 25 8.45 -4.74 5.34
N ALA A 26 9.42 -3.97 4.84
CA ALA A 26 10.52 -3.49 5.66
C ALA A 26 10.07 -2.40 6.65
N VAL A 27 9.08 -1.58 6.27
CA VAL A 27 8.71 -0.38 7.05
C VAL A 27 7.38 -0.51 7.77
N LEU A 28 6.35 -1.12 7.17
CA LEU A 28 5.02 -1.28 7.78
C LEU A 28 5.08 -2.02 9.12
N PRO A 29 5.69 -3.21 9.24
CA PRO A 29 5.73 -3.95 10.49
C PRO A 29 6.49 -3.19 11.59
N VAL A 30 7.61 -2.56 11.23
CA VAL A 30 8.41 -1.75 12.16
C VAL A 30 7.57 -0.59 12.70
N THR A 31 6.82 0.10 11.84
CA THR A 31 5.97 1.23 12.24
C THR A 31 4.81 0.77 13.13
N VAL A 32 4.19 -0.37 12.80
CA VAL A 32 3.12 -0.99 13.63
C VAL A 32 3.66 -1.39 15.01
N ILE A 33 4.85 -1.99 15.08
CA ILE A 33 5.49 -2.37 16.36
C ILE A 33 5.78 -1.13 17.20
N ILE A 34 6.35 -0.07 16.61
CA ILE A 34 6.64 1.18 17.32
C ILE A 34 5.35 1.78 17.88
N LEU A 35 4.28 1.83 17.10
CA LEU A 35 2.99 2.35 17.56
C LEU A 35 2.36 1.47 18.64
N ALA A 36 2.46 0.15 18.52
CA ALA A 36 1.98 -0.78 19.55
C ALA A 36 2.75 -0.60 20.87
N LEU A 37 4.07 -0.39 20.82
CA LEU A 37 4.87 -0.05 22.00
C LEU A 37 4.43 1.29 22.59
N LEU A 38 4.17 2.32 21.77
CA LEU A 38 3.62 3.58 22.25
C LEU A 38 2.28 3.40 22.98
N VAL A 39 1.38 2.56 22.45
CA VAL A 39 0.11 2.22 23.12
C VAL A 39 0.38 1.66 24.52
N VAL A 40 1.30 0.71 24.65
CA VAL A 40 1.68 0.14 25.96
C VAL A 40 2.22 1.21 26.90
N PHE A 41 3.09 2.10 26.42
CA PHE A 41 3.62 3.21 27.22
C PHE A 41 2.55 4.19 27.70
N TYR A 42 1.54 4.48 26.88
CA TYR A 42 0.41 5.35 27.25
C TYR A 42 -0.69 4.65 28.06
N SER A 43 -0.57 3.35 28.30
CA SER A 43 -1.55 2.53 29.05
C SER A 43 -1.01 2.01 30.38
N PRO A 44 -0.32 2.78 31.23
CA PRO A 44 0.15 2.25 32.50
C PRO A 44 -1.06 1.89 33.38
N PRO A 45 -0.98 0.79 34.17
CA PRO A 45 -2.08 0.33 35.01
C PRO A 45 -2.44 1.33 36.13
N THR A 46 -1.52 2.22 36.46
CA THR A 46 -1.69 3.29 37.45
C THR A 46 -1.01 4.57 36.93
N THR A 47 -1.41 5.72 37.47
CA THR A 47 -0.73 6.99 37.18
C THR A 47 0.73 6.88 37.65
N THR A 48 1.67 6.91 36.71
CA THR A 48 3.10 6.85 37.01
C THR A 48 3.69 8.24 37.02
N THR A 49 4.41 8.59 38.08
CA THR A 49 5.22 9.80 38.14
C THR A 49 6.67 9.43 37.90
N TYR A 50 7.34 10.14 37.01
CA TYR A 50 8.77 9.97 36.76
C TYR A 50 9.43 11.34 36.64
N ILE A 51 10.71 11.39 36.97
CA ILE A 51 11.53 12.59 36.84
C ILE A 51 12.20 12.52 35.47
N ASP A 52 11.96 13.50 34.61
CA ASP A 52 12.59 13.56 33.29
C ASP A 52 14.11 13.85 33.38
N SER A 53 14.82 13.76 32.25
CA SER A 53 16.25 14.04 32.17
C SER A 53 16.64 15.47 32.58
N ALA A 54 15.68 16.39 32.66
CA ALA A 54 15.85 17.78 33.08
C ALA A 54 15.44 18.02 34.55
N GLY A 55 15.03 16.99 35.28
CA GLY A 55 14.64 17.07 36.68
C GLY A 55 13.18 17.43 36.93
N HIS A 56 12.33 17.48 35.90
CA HIS A 56 10.90 17.79 36.07
C HIS A 56 10.08 16.54 36.39
N ILE A 57 9.16 16.66 37.34
CA ILE A 57 8.20 15.60 37.66
C ILE A 57 7.13 15.59 36.56
N GLN A 58 7.08 14.51 35.78
CA GLN A 58 6.03 14.25 34.81
C GLN A 58 5.09 13.16 35.31
N THR A 59 3.80 13.44 35.22
CA THR A 59 2.71 12.50 35.51
C THR A 59 2.22 11.89 34.21
N LEU A 60 2.38 10.57 34.05
CA LEU A 60 1.71 9.81 33.01
C LEU A 60 0.34 9.38 33.55
N THR A 61 -0.72 10.04 33.10
CA THR A 61 -2.09 9.56 33.33
C THR A 61 -2.42 8.46 32.33
N PRO A 62 -3.07 7.36 32.77
CA PRO A 62 -3.53 6.30 31.86
C PRO A 62 -4.45 6.87 30.79
N GLY A 63 -4.13 6.62 29.53
CA GLY A 63 -4.93 7.11 28.41
C GLY A 63 -4.15 7.10 27.12
N VAL A 64 -4.51 6.20 26.21
CA VAL A 64 -3.93 6.14 24.87
C VAL A 64 -4.49 7.32 24.06
N PRO A 65 -3.64 8.21 23.52
CA PRO A 65 -4.12 9.25 22.65
C PRO A 65 -4.82 8.66 21.42
N LEU A 66 -6.00 9.19 21.06
CA LEU A 66 -6.81 8.69 19.95
C LEU A 66 -6.01 8.59 18.64
N TRP A 67 -5.10 9.54 18.39
CA TRP A 67 -4.26 9.55 17.19
C TRP A 67 -3.32 8.34 17.10
N VAL A 68 -2.79 7.85 18.22
CA VAL A 68 -1.92 6.65 18.26
C VAL A 68 -2.74 5.43 17.86
N THR A 69 -3.94 5.28 18.42
CA THR A 69 -4.84 4.16 18.11
C THR A 69 -5.28 4.16 16.65
N LEU A 70 -5.67 5.33 16.11
CA LEU A 70 -6.09 5.44 14.71
C LEU A 70 -4.94 5.11 13.75
N ASN A 71 -3.73 5.63 14.01
CA ASN A 71 -2.55 5.30 13.21
C ASN A 71 -2.24 3.80 13.24
N LEU A 72 -2.31 3.19 14.42
CA LEU A 72 -2.05 1.76 14.58
C LEU A 72 -3.05 0.91 13.78
N VAL A 73 -4.35 1.21 13.88
CA VAL A 73 -5.40 0.48 13.18
C VAL A 73 -5.26 0.61 11.66
N VAL A 74 -5.02 1.84 11.17
CA VAL A 74 -4.84 2.09 9.73
C VAL A 74 -3.64 1.33 9.18
N LEU A 75 -2.48 1.43 9.84
CA LEU A 75 -1.27 0.76 9.37
C LEU A 75 -1.35 -0.77 9.49
N ALA A 76 -2.09 -1.28 10.47
CA ALA A 76 -2.37 -2.71 10.56
C ALA A 76 -3.23 -3.20 9.38
N ILE A 77 -4.24 -2.43 8.98
CA ILE A 77 -5.05 -2.73 7.78
C ILE A 77 -4.18 -2.72 6.53
N ASP A 78 -3.33 -1.70 6.35
CA ASP A 78 -2.43 -1.61 5.19
C ASP A 78 -1.42 -2.77 5.14
N LEU A 79 -0.93 -3.23 6.30
CA LEU A 79 -0.09 -4.41 6.41
C LEU A 79 -0.85 -5.69 6.00
N ILE A 80 -2.09 -5.86 6.46
CA ILE A 80 -2.92 -7.02 6.08
C ILE A 80 -3.19 -7.01 4.58
N LEU A 81 -3.51 -5.86 3.99
CA LEU A 81 -3.72 -5.71 2.55
C LEU A 81 -2.46 -6.08 1.76
N THR A 82 -1.29 -5.65 2.22
CA THR A 82 0.01 -6.01 1.62
C THR A 82 0.25 -7.51 1.69
N CYS A 83 -0.02 -8.15 2.82
CA CYS A 83 0.05 -9.62 2.94
C CYS A 83 -0.94 -10.32 2.01
N MET A 84 -2.18 -9.82 1.89
CA MET A 84 -3.18 -10.37 0.98
C MET A 84 -2.74 -10.26 -0.49
N GLU A 85 -2.13 -9.15 -0.91
CA GLU A 85 -1.57 -9.00 -2.27
C GLU A 85 -0.55 -10.11 -2.58
N ILE A 86 0.35 -10.38 -1.64
CA ILE A 86 1.39 -11.41 -1.80
C ILE A 86 0.77 -12.81 -1.87
N VAL A 87 -0.21 -13.10 -1.02
CA VAL A 87 -0.92 -14.39 -1.02
C VAL A 87 -1.67 -14.59 -2.34
N LEU A 88 -2.42 -13.58 -2.79
CA LEU A 88 -3.15 -13.62 -4.06
C LEU A 88 -2.21 -13.77 -5.26
N LEU A 89 -1.01 -13.18 -5.19
CA LEU A 89 0.00 -13.38 -6.22
C LEU A 89 0.47 -14.84 -6.25
N ASN A 90 0.76 -15.42 -5.08
CA ASN A 90 1.22 -16.79 -4.95
C ASN A 90 0.15 -17.80 -5.41
N MET A 91 -1.12 -17.50 -5.13
CA MET A 91 -2.28 -18.28 -5.61
C MET A 91 -2.62 -18.02 -7.09
N ARG A 92 -1.94 -17.05 -7.75
CA ARG A 92 -2.16 -16.64 -9.14
C ARG A 92 -3.52 -15.95 -9.40
N ASP A 93 -4.17 -15.50 -8.34
CA ASP A 93 -5.48 -14.83 -8.36
C ASP A 93 -5.37 -13.31 -8.36
N LEU A 94 -4.16 -12.76 -8.18
CA LEU A 94 -3.95 -11.32 -8.21
C LEU A 94 -4.15 -10.75 -9.62
N SER A 95 -5.35 -10.23 -9.87
CA SER A 95 -5.64 -9.49 -11.10
C SER A 95 -5.12 -8.04 -11.02
N PRO A 96 -4.76 -7.41 -12.16
CA PRO A 96 -4.36 -6.00 -12.18
C PRO A 96 -5.40 -5.04 -11.57
N GLN A 97 -6.69 -5.39 -11.65
CA GLN A 97 -7.77 -4.59 -11.07
C GLN A 97 -7.80 -4.69 -9.54
N ILE A 98 -7.60 -5.89 -8.98
CA ILE A 98 -7.54 -6.10 -7.53
C ILE A 98 -6.35 -5.35 -6.94
N TYR A 99 -5.18 -5.46 -7.58
CA TYR A 99 -3.98 -4.74 -7.16
C TYR A 99 -4.15 -3.21 -7.22
N LEU A 100 -4.83 -2.69 -8.25
CA LEU A 100 -5.17 -1.27 -8.32
C LEU A 100 -6.06 -0.83 -7.16
N TRP A 101 -7.12 -1.59 -6.86
CA TRP A 101 -8.02 -1.26 -5.75
C TRP A 101 -7.29 -1.26 -4.41
N PHE A 102 -6.48 -2.28 -4.14
CA PHE A 102 -5.69 -2.32 -2.91
C PHE A 102 -4.67 -1.18 -2.83
N SER A 103 -4.00 -0.85 -3.93
CA SER A 103 -3.10 0.32 -3.98
C SER A 103 -3.83 1.65 -3.74
N ILE A 104 -5.05 1.81 -4.27
CA ILE A 104 -5.89 3.00 -4.01
C ILE A 104 -6.24 3.05 -2.53
N VAL A 105 -6.73 1.95 -1.96
CA VAL A 105 -7.11 1.88 -0.54
C VAL A 105 -5.92 2.25 0.33
N LYS A 106 -4.76 1.58 0.17
CA LYS A 106 -3.52 1.89 0.90
C LYS A 106 -3.10 3.36 0.79
N THR A 107 -3.21 3.94 -0.40
CA THR A 107 -2.84 5.36 -0.63
C THR A 107 -3.82 6.33 0.04
N VAL A 108 -5.10 5.99 0.10
CA VAL A 108 -6.12 6.85 0.73
C VAL A 108 -6.06 6.71 2.25
N THR A 109 -5.90 5.49 2.77
CA THR A 109 -5.85 5.22 4.21
C THR A 109 -4.66 5.91 4.86
N ILE A 110 -3.47 5.88 4.22
CA ILE A 110 -2.26 6.51 4.76
C ILE A 110 -2.34 8.05 4.87
N LEU A 111 -3.23 8.71 4.11
CA LEU A 111 -3.44 10.16 4.22
C LEU A 111 -4.01 10.55 5.59
N GLY A 112 -4.80 9.66 6.20
CA GLY A 112 -5.32 9.85 7.56
C GLY A 112 -4.20 10.03 8.59
N PRO A 113 -3.30 9.05 8.73
CA PRO A 113 -2.12 9.16 9.57
C PRO A 113 -1.24 10.37 9.28
N ILE A 114 -1.01 10.71 8.00
CA ILE A 114 -0.23 11.91 7.64
C ILE A 114 -0.91 13.18 8.14
N GLY A 115 -2.21 13.34 7.91
CA GLY A 115 -2.98 14.51 8.35
C GLY A 115 -3.03 14.63 9.87
N LEU A 116 -3.27 13.51 10.56
CA LEU A 116 -3.24 13.46 12.03
C LEU A 116 -1.87 13.82 12.59
N ASN A 117 -0.80 13.28 12.01
CA ASN A 117 0.56 13.57 12.45
C ASN A 117 0.98 15.02 12.16
N ALA A 118 0.55 15.60 11.04
CA ALA A 118 0.78 17.02 10.76
C ALA A 118 0.08 17.92 11.79
N TYR A 119 -1.16 17.59 12.15
CA TYR A 119 -1.91 18.31 13.19
C TYR A 119 -1.24 18.18 14.56
N THR A 120 -0.85 16.98 14.98
CA THR A 120 -0.17 16.77 16.27
C THR A 120 1.20 17.41 16.30
N PHE A 121 1.97 17.38 15.21
CA PHE A 121 3.25 18.08 15.12
C PHE A 121 3.08 19.59 15.30
N SER A 122 2.08 20.19 14.65
CA SER A 122 1.80 21.64 14.80
C SER A 122 1.43 22.05 16.23
N THR A 123 0.71 21.19 16.95
CA THR A 123 0.20 21.46 18.31
C THR A 123 1.21 21.09 19.40
N ILE A 124 2.06 20.10 19.18
CA ILE A 124 3.09 19.67 20.15
C ILE A 124 4.35 20.54 20.03
N TRP A 125 4.69 20.99 18.81
CA TRP A 125 5.79 21.94 18.60
C TRP A 125 5.56 23.25 19.36
N SER A 126 4.31 23.72 19.47
CA SER A 126 3.99 24.91 20.27
C SER A 126 4.08 24.68 21.80
N LEU A 127 4.06 23.42 22.24
CA LEU A 127 4.05 23.02 23.66
C LEU A 127 5.41 22.51 24.17
N ASN A 128 6.45 22.47 23.33
CA ASN A 128 7.84 22.16 23.68
C ASN A 128 8.04 20.89 24.54
N LYS A 129 7.25 19.84 24.29
CA LYS A 129 7.33 18.57 25.05
C LYS A 129 8.38 17.61 24.45
N TYR A 130 9.11 16.93 25.33
CA TYR A 130 10.23 15.99 25.05
C TYR A 130 9.93 14.84 24.07
N ASN A 131 8.68 14.63 23.64
CA ASN A 131 8.28 13.54 22.74
C ASN A 131 8.52 13.83 21.24
N ASN A 132 9.30 14.87 20.91
CA ASN A 132 9.52 15.32 19.54
C ASN A 132 10.28 14.30 18.66
N ILE A 133 11.19 13.50 19.25
CA ILE A 133 11.99 12.54 18.47
C ILE A 133 11.13 11.36 17.99
N PHE A 134 10.34 10.74 18.88
CA PHE A 134 9.45 9.64 18.52
C PHE A 134 8.39 10.07 17.51
N ASN A 135 7.78 11.25 17.70
CA ASN A 135 6.84 11.80 16.73
C ASN A 135 7.51 12.09 15.38
N GLY A 136 8.75 12.61 15.37
CA GLY A 136 9.51 12.84 14.14
C GLY A 136 9.80 11.55 13.37
N VAL A 137 10.18 10.47 14.05
CA VAL A 137 10.39 9.15 13.42
C VAL A 137 9.09 8.60 12.83
N VAL A 138 7.97 8.69 13.56
CA VAL A 138 6.66 8.23 13.08
C VAL A 138 6.18 9.04 11.87
N VAL A 139 6.38 10.37 11.88
CA VAL A 139 6.09 11.23 10.72
C VAL A 139 6.94 10.82 9.52
N GLY A 140 8.25 10.62 9.72
CA GLY A 140 9.18 10.22 8.67
C GLY A 140 8.81 8.87 8.04
N PHE A 141 8.46 7.87 8.84
CA PHE A 141 8.00 6.58 8.34
C PHE A 141 6.66 6.68 7.61
N ASN A 142 5.69 7.45 8.10
CA ASN A 142 4.43 7.64 7.38
C ASN A 142 4.62 8.37 6.04
N ALA A 143 5.50 9.37 5.98
CA ALA A 143 5.86 10.05 4.73
C ALA A 143 6.56 9.09 3.75
N PHE A 144 7.46 8.24 4.25
CA PHE A 144 8.12 7.23 3.42
C PHE A 144 7.14 6.18 2.87
N LEU A 145 6.23 5.69 3.71
CA LEU A 145 5.16 4.78 3.32
C LEU A 145 4.24 5.40 2.26
N PHE A 146 3.91 6.68 2.40
CA PHE A 146 3.13 7.40 1.39
C PHE A 146 3.81 7.41 0.02
N VAL A 147 5.11 7.67 -0.03
CA VAL A 147 5.88 7.64 -1.28
C VAL A 147 5.85 6.25 -1.90
N ILE A 148 6.02 5.19 -1.10
CA ILE A 148 5.96 3.81 -1.59
C ILE A 148 4.56 3.48 -2.13
N PHE A 149 3.50 3.84 -1.41
CA PHE A 149 2.13 3.59 -1.84
C PHE A 149 1.77 4.38 -3.10
N ALA A 150 2.26 5.62 -3.23
CA ALA A 150 2.11 6.40 -4.45
C ALA A 150 2.82 5.74 -5.64
N ILE A 151 4.04 5.22 -5.45
CA ILE A 151 4.77 4.45 -6.48
C ILE A 151 3.99 3.18 -6.84
N SER A 152 3.47 2.45 -5.85
CA SER A 152 2.61 1.27 -6.02
C SER A 152 1.38 1.60 -6.87
N LEU A 153 0.70 2.70 -6.56
CA LEU A 153 -0.48 3.15 -7.27
C LEU A 153 -0.17 3.51 -8.73
N VAL A 154 0.90 4.26 -8.98
CA VAL A 154 1.33 4.59 -10.36
C VAL A 154 1.64 3.31 -11.13
N HIS A 155 2.35 2.37 -10.51
CA HIS A 155 2.65 1.07 -11.12
C HIS A 155 1.37 0.28 -11.43
N ALA A 156 0.40 0.24 -10.51
CA ALA A 156 -0.88 -0.42 -10.70
C ALA A 156 -1.67 0.18 -11.88
N ILE A 157 -1.71 1.51 -11.99
CA ILE A 157 -2.37 2.21 -13.11
C ILE A 157 -1.73 1.83 -14.44
N VAL A 158 -0.39 1.84 -14.51
CA VAL A 158 0.35 1.46 -15.72
C VAL A 158 0.06 0.00 -16.08
N MET A 159 0.00 -0.89 -15.10
CA MET A 159 -0.29 -2.31 -15.30
C MET A 159 -1.70 -2.54 -15.87
N VAL A 160 -2.72 -1.86 -15.33
CA VAL A 160 -4.10 -1.95 -15.83
C VAL A 160 -4.20 -1.41 -17.26
N ARG A 161 -3.56 -0.27 -17.57
CA ARG A 161 -3.55 0.30 -18.92
C ARG A 161 -2.89 -0.63 -19.94
N ARG A 162 -1.74 -1.23 -19.59
CA ARG A 162 -1.05 -2.20 -20.44
C ARG A 162 -1.88 -3.47 -20.64
N TYR A 163 -2.55 -3.95 -19.59
CA TYR A 163 -3.43 -5.12 -19.68
C TYR A 163 -4.62 -4.86 -20.62
N ARG A 164 -5.27 -3.69 -20.53
CA ARG A 164 -6.38 -3.33 -21.42
C ARG A 164 -5.95 -3.26 -22.88
N ARG A 165 -4.84 -2.57 -23.18
CA ARG A 165 -4.31 -2.49 -24.55
C ARG A 165 -4.00 -3.86 -25.13
N GLN A 166 -3.37 -4.74 -24.36
CA GLN A 166 -3.10 -6.11 -24.80
C GLN A 166 -4.40 -6.87 -25.08
N ALA A 167 -5.41 -6.75 -24.21
CA ALA A 167 -6.70 -7.40 -24.42
C ALA A 167 -7.42 -6.89 -25.69
N GLU A 168 -7.34 -5.59 -25.98
CA GLU A 168 -7.86 -4.98 -27.21
C GLU A 168 -7.12 -5.52 -28.45
N ASP A 169 -5.78 -5.54 -28.43
CA ASP A 169 -4.97 -6.09 -29.54
C ASP A 169 -5.27 -7.57 -29.81
N TYR A 170 -5.52 -8.37 -28.77
CA TYR A 170 -5.92 -9.78 -28.91
C TYR A 170 -7.32 -9.94 -29.50
N LEU A 171 -8.27 -9.11 -29.06
CA LEU A 171 -9.63 -9.11 -29.61
C LEU A 171 -9.62 -8.73 -31.09
N GLU A 172 -8.88 -7.68 -31.46
CA GLU A 172 -8.74 -7.25 -32.86
C GLU A 172 -8.14 -8.35 -33.74
N ARG A 173 -7.08 -9.04 -33.28
CA ARG A 173 -6.47 -10.17 -34.02
C ARG A 173 -7.42 -11.35 -34.18
N HIS A 174 -8.20 -11.70 -33.15
CA HIS A 174 -9.16 -12.80 -33.26
C HIS A 174 -10.33 -12.45 -34.17
N VAL A 175 -10.80 -11.21 -34.14
CA VAL A 175 -11.85 -10.73 -35.06
C VAL A 175 -11.33 -10.73 -36.50
N SER A 176 -10.09 -10.25 -36.74
CA SER A 176 -9.49 -10.30 -38.08
C SER A 176 -9.32 -11.73 -38.58
N ASP A 177 -8.81 -12.65 -37.73
CA ASP A 177 -8.60 -14.05 -38.10
C ASP A 177 -9.92 -14.75 -38.43
N HIS A 178 -10.98 -14.49 -37.64
CA HIS A 178 -12.32 -15.03 -37.88
C HIS A 178 -12.96 -14.45 -39.16
N PHE A 179 -12.68 -13.19 -39.53
CA PHE A 179 -13.12 -12.62 -40.80
C PHE A 179 -12.38 -13.21 -42.01
N THR A 180 -11.08 -13.47 -41.90
CA THR A 180 -10.32 -14.14 -42.97
C THR A 180 -10.74 -15.60 -43.22
N MET A 181 -11.23 -16.31 -42.19
CA MET A 181 -11.75 -17.68 -42.37
C MET A 181 -13.11 -17.75 -43.08
N HIS A 182 -13.84 -16.63 -43.16
CA HIS A 182 -15.15 -16.55 -43.81
C HIS A 182 -15.15 -15.85 -45.18
N GLN A 183 -13.99 -15.44 -45.70
CA GLN A 183 -13.90 -15.12 -47.12
C GLN A 183 -14.05 -16.43 -47.91
N PRO A 184 -15.11 -16.62 -48.73
CA PRO A 184 -15.12 -17.71 -49.68
C PRO A 184 -13.90 -17.52 -50.59
N LEU A 185 -13.10 -18.59 -50.72
CA LEU A 185 -12.04 -18.71 -51.73
C LEU A 185 -12.65 -18.34 -53.08
N ASN A 186 -12.53 -17.06 -53.46
CA ASN A 186 -13.13 -16.57 -54.68
C ASN A 186 -12.27 -17.13 -55.82
N SER A 187 -12.79 -18.20 -56.40
CA SER A 187 -12.31 -18.92 -57.56
C SER A 187 -12.05 -17.95 -58.72
N THR A 188 -10.83 -17.42 -58.81
CA THR A 188 -10.33 -16.77 -60.02
C THR A 188 -8.82 -16.97 -60.16
N GLN A 189 -8.40 -18.24 -60.21
CA GLN A 189 -7.30 -18.62 -61.10
C GLN A 189 -7.91 -19.02 -62.45
N TYR A 190 -8.24 -18.01 -63.25
CA TYR A 190 -8.38 -18.13 -64.69
C TYR A 190 -7.33 -17.23 -65.33
N ARG A 191 -6.18 -17.82 -65.66
CA ARG A 191 -5.52 -17.76 -66.97
C ARG A 191 -4.16 -18.44 -66.92
#